data_AF-G9KR33-F1
#
_entry.id   AF-G9KR33-F1
#
_cell.length_a   1.000
_cell.length_b   1.000
_cell.length_c   1.000
_cell.angle_alpha   90.00
_cell.angle_beta   90.00
_cell.angle_gamma   90.00
#
_symmetry.space_group_name_H-M   'P 1'
#
loop_
_entity.id
_entity.type
_entity.pdbx_description
1 polymer ?
#
loop_
_entity_poly.entity_id
_entity_poly.type
_entity_poly.pdbx_seq_one_letter_code
_entity_poly.pdbx_strand_id
1 'polypeptide(L)'
;KVAAFARHLLNRKIGVVVVGFPATPLAEARARFCVSAAHTREMLDTVLENLDEMGDLLQLKYSRHRKSARPELYDETSFELD
;
A
#
# COMPACT_ATOMS: atom_id res chain seq x y z
N LYS A 1 -6.27 3.46 -14.44
CA LYS A 1 -6.55 3.35 -12.98
C LYS A 1 -5.53 4.09 -12.11
N VAL A 2 -4.25 4.10 -12.48
CA VAL A 2 -3.14 4.69 -11.71
C VAL A 2 -3.35 6.18 -11.31
N ALA A 3 -3.77 7.03 -12.26
CA ALA A 3 -4.01 8.46 -11.95
C ALA A 3 -5.15 8.67 -10.94
N ALA A 4 -6.21 7.87 -11.02
CA ALA A 4 -7.31 7.93 -10.06
C ALA A 4 -6.83 7.52 -8.66
N PHE A 5 -6.07 6.42 -8.58
CA PHE A 5 -5.46 5.95 -7.33
C PHE A 5 -4.64 7.04 -6.63
N ALA A 6 -3.74 7.70 -7.37
CA ALA A 6 -2.92 8.79 -6.82
C ALA A 6 -3.76 9.98 -6.32
N ARG A 7 -4.74 10.43 -7.10
CA ARG A 7 -5.60 11.57 -6.73
C ARG A 7 -6.45 11.27 -5.49
N HIS A 8 -6.99 10.06 -5.38
CA HIS A 8 -7.78 9.67 -4.22
C HIS A 8 -6.95 9.61 -2.94
N LEU A 9 -5.76 9.01 -2.99
CA LEU A 9 -4.87 8.98 -1.82
C LEU A 9 -4.39 10.39 -1.41
N LEU A 10 -4.13 11.26 -2.39
CA LEU A 10 -3.78 12.66 -2.11
C LEU A 10 -4.91 13.40 -1.39
N ASN A 11 -6.17 13.18 -1.76
CA ASN A 11 -7.32 13.75 -1.06
C ASN A 11 -7.41 13.31 0.41
N ARG A 12 -6.92 12.09 0.70
CA ARG A 12 -6.80 11.54 2.05
C ARG A 12 -5.48 11.87 2.75
N LYS A 13 -4.71 12.81 2.18
CA LYS A 13 -3.41 13.28 2.69
C LYS A 13 -2.31 12.20 2.72
N ILE A 14 -2.41 11.19 1.87
CA ILE A 14 -1.39 10.14 1.70
C ILE A 14 -0.63 10.40 0.40
N GLY A 15 0.68 10.65 0.51
CA GLY A 15 1.58 10.79 -0.63
C GLY A 15 1.99 9.42 -1.17
N VAL A 16 1.79 9.17 -2.47
CA VAL A 16 2.25 7.95 -3.14
C VAL A 16 2.93 8.27 -4.46
N VAL A 17 4.00 7.54 -4.77
CA VAL A 17 4.65 7.63 -6.08
C VAL A 17 3.96 6.65 -7.02
N VAL A 18 3.34 7.16 -8.07
CA VAL A 18 2.83 6.33 -9.16
C VAL A 18 3.73 6.46 -10.38
N VAL A 19 4.06 5.32 -11.00
CA VAL A 19 4.92 5.28 -12.18
C VAL A 19 4.21 4.58 -13.34
N GLY A 20 4.46 5.09 -14.53
CA GLY A 20 4.00 4.54 -15.80
C GLY A 20 5.07 4.73 -16.87
N PHE A 21 4.71 4.52 -18.14
CA PHE A 21 5.60 4.79 -19.27
C PHE A 21 6.10 6.26 -19.26
N PRO A 22 7.39 6.54 -19.48
CA PRO A 22 8.47 5.64 -19.93
C PRO A 22 9.25 4.93 -18.81
N ALA A 23 8.97 5.20 -17.53
CA ALA A 23 9.71 4.61 -16.41
C ALA A 23 9.44 3.12 -16.18
N THR A 24 8.32 2.61 -16.70
CA THR A 24 7.92 1.19 -16.70
C THR A 24 7.26 0.86 -18.04
N PRO A 25 7.25 -0.41 -18.49
CA PRO A 25 6.46 -0.83 -19.66
C PRO A 25 5.00 -0.43 -19.54
N LEU A 26 4.32 -0.19 -20.66
CA LEU A 26 2.96 0.35 -20.70
C LEU A 26 1.95 -0.46 -19.85
N ALA A 27 2.12 -1.79 -19.81
CA ALA A 27 1.24 -2.70 -19.06
C ALA A 27 1.61 -2.85 -17.57
N GLU A 28 2.78 -2.36 -17.14
CA GLU A 28 3.34 -2.61 -15.81
C GLU A 28 3.35 -1.36 -14.90
N ALA A 29 2.43 -0.44 -15.16
CA ALA A 29 2.26 0.74 -14.33
C ALA A 29 1.95 0.32 -12.88
N ARG A 30 2.64 0.93 -11.92
CA ARG A 30 2.63 0.52 -10.50
C ARG A 30 2.72 1.71 -9.55
N ALA A 31 2.38 1.46 -8.29
CA ALA A 31 2.65 2.39 -7.19
C ALA A 31 3.92 1.94 -6.44
N ARG A 32 4.74 2.89 -6.00
CA ARG A 32 5.92 2.67 -5.16
C ARG A 32 5.69 3.35 -3.82
N PHE A 33 5.72 2.56 -2.75
CA PHE A 33 5.67 3.04 -1.38
C PHE A 33 7.09 3.23 -0.86
N CYS A 34 7.39 4.42 -0.38
CA CYS A 34 8.68 4.75 0.22
C CYS A 34 8.49 4.81 1.73
N VAL A 35 8.93 3.78 2.44
CA VAL A 35 8.81 3.68 3.90
C VAL A 35 10.14 4.07 4.53
N SER A 36 10.10 4.67 5.71
CA SER A 36 11.26 5.07 6.50
C SER A 36 10.97 4.81 7.99
N ALA A 37 12.02 4.75 8.81
CA ALA A 37 11.91 4.57 10.26
C ALA A 37 11.14 5.70 10.99
N ALA A 38 10.88 6.83 10.31
CA ALA A 38 10.11 7.94 10.86
C ALA A 38 8.59 7.71 10.77
N HIS A 39 8.13 6.69 10.03
CA HIS A 39 6.70 6.38 9.97
C HIS A 39 6.28 5.64 11.24
N THR A 40 5.28 6.17 11.93
CA THR A 40 4.71 5.49 13.10
C THR A 40 3.79 4.35 12.68
N ARG A 41 3.49 3.43 13.60
CA ARG A 41 2.59 2.30 13.35
C ARG A 41 1.21 2.80 12.90
N GLU A 42 0.70 3.82 13.58
CA GLU A 42 -0.62 4.42 13.29
C GLU A 42 -0.68 5.03 11.89
N MET A 43 0.42 5.63 11.42
CA MET A 43 0.51 6.13 10.05
C MET A 43 0.42 4.98 9.04
N LEU A 44 1.12 3.88 9.30
CA LEU A 44 1.11 2.70 8.42
C LEU A 44 -0.26 2.03 8.41
N ASP A 45 -0.90 1.87 9.57
CA ASP A 45 -2.24 1.30 9.71
C ASP A 45 -3.26 2.13 8.93
N THR A 46 -3.21 3.46 9.10
CA THR A 46 -4.05 4.39 8.33
C THR A 46 -3.83 4.19 6.83
N VAL A 47 -2.59 4.08 6.36
CA VAL A 47 -2.30 3.85 4.94
C VAL A 47 -2.88 2.51 4.47
N LEU A 48 -2.71 1.42 5.24
CA LEU A 48 -3.22 0.10 4.88
C LEU A 48 -4.74 0.06 4.75
N GLU A 49 -5.48 0.68 5.67
CA GLU A 49 -6.94 0.79 5.60
C GLU A 49 -7.40 1.53 4.34
N ASN A 50 -6.78 2.67 4.06
CA ASN A 50 -7.09 3.47 2.88
C ASN A 50 -6.75 2.74 1.57
N LEU A 51 -5.65 1.98 1.53
CA LEU A 51 -5.30 1.15 0.37
C LEU A 51 -6.29 0.00 0.15
N ASP A 52 -6.78 -0.61 1.23
CA ASP A 52 -7.76 -1.68 1.17
C ASP A 52 -9.06 -1.19 0.53
N GLU A 53 -9.59 -0.06 1.02
CA GLU A 53 -10.80 0.55 0.47
C GLU A 53 -10.62 0.97 -0.99
N MET A 54 -9.48 1.62 -1.32
CA MET A 54 -9.17 2.02 -2.68
C MET A 54 -8.99 0.84 -3.63
N GLY A 55 -8.45 -0.27 -3.13
CA GLY A 55 -8.28 -1.52 -3.85
C GLY A 55 -9.62 -2.13 -4.26
N ASP A 56 -10.63 -2.03 -3.39
CA ASP A 56 -12.00 -2.47 -3.70
C ASP A 56 -12.68 -1.50 -4.67
N LEU A 57 -12.59 -0.19 -4.41
CA LEU A 57 -13.21 0.84 -5.25
C LEU A 57 -12.71 0.79 -6.71
N LEU A 58 -11.40 0.65 -6.90
CA LEU A 58 -10.77 0.64 -8.23
C LEU A 58 -10.62 -0.76 -8.81
N GLN A 59 -11.06 -1.81 -8.09
CA GLN A 59 -10.93 -3.22 -8.48
C GLN A 59 -9.47 -3.54 -8.84
N LEU A 60 -8.55 -3.31 -7.90
CA LEU A 60 -7.10 -3.50 -8.03
C LEU A 60 -6.58 -4.73 -7.25
N LYS A 61 -7.43 -5.37 -6.44
CA LYS A 61 -7.08 -6.56 -5.66
C LYS A 61 -7.16 -7.82 -6.53
N TYR A 62 -6.10 -8.10 -7.29
CA TYR A 62 -6.03 -9.29 -8.15
C TYR A 62 -5.64 -10.57 -7.41
N SER A 63 -5.03 -10.44 -6.22
CA SER A 63 -4.67 -11.60 -5.40
C SER A 63 -5.92 -12.32 -4.90
N ARG A 64 -5.93 -13.65 -5.02
CA ARG A 64 -6.98 -14.52 -4.44
C ARG A 64 -6.74 -14.85 -2.97
N HIS A 65 -5.58 -14.45 -2.44
CA HIS A 65 -5.26 -14.65 -1.03
C HIS A 65 -6.15 -13.74 -0.18
N ARG A 66 -6.91 -14.35 0.72
CA ARG A 66 -7.69 -13.60 1.70
C ARG A 66 -6.73 -12.98 2.72
N LYS A 67 -7.06 -11.78 3.22
CA LYS A 67 -6.41 -11.23 4.41
C LYS A 67 -6.46 -12.30 5.51
N SER A 68 -5.32 -12.57 6.13
CA SER A 68 -5.25 -13.57 7.20
C SER A 68 -6.14 -13.11 8.36
N ALA A 69 -6.94 -14.01 8.91
CA ALA A 69 -7.74 -13.73 10.11
C ALA A 69 -6.91 -13.80 11.41
N ARG A 70 -5.59 -14.03 11.29
CA ARG A 70 -4.70 -14.02 12.45
C ARG A 70 -4.62 -12.57 12.94
N PRO A 71 -4.83 -12.31 14.24
CA PRO A 71 -4.44 -11.03 14.81
C PRO A 71 -2.96 -10.83 14.50
N GLU A 72 -2.58 -9.64 14.03
CA GLU A 72 -1.18 -9.32 13.80
C GLU A 72 -0.45 -9.39 15.15
N LEU A 73 0.23 -10.51 15.39
CA LEU A 73 1.13 -10.69 16.53
C LEU A 73 2.35 -9.84 16.25
N TYR A 74 2.29 -8.58 16.67
CA TYR A 74 3.48 -7.76 16.84
C TYR A 74 4.21 -8.27 18.08
N ASP A 75 4.91 -9.38 17.92
CA ASP A 75 5.85 -9.83 18.93
C ASP A 75 7.08 -8.91 18.85
N GLU A 76 7.19 -7.99 19.80
CA GLU A 76 8.33 -7.05 19.93
C GLU A 76 9.68 -7.80 20.09
N THR A 77 9.66 -9.13 20.28
CA THR A 77 10.83 -10.02 20.39
C THR A 77 11.22 -10.79 19.12
N SER A 78 10.55 -10.62 17.99
CA SER A 78 10.91 -11.27 16.73
C SER A 78 12.07 -10.55 15.99
N PHE A 79 13.21 -10.36 16.66
CA PHE A 79 14.51 -10.11 16.04
C PHE A 79 15.44 -11.30 16.32
N GLU A 80 14.98 -12.53 16.08
CA GLU A 80 15.90 -13.64 15.93
C GLU A 80 16.42 -13.59 14.48
N LEU A 81 17.69 -13.18 14.36
CA LEU A 81 18.49 -13.28 13.15
C LEU A 81 18.77 -14.77 12.89
N ASP A 82 18.09 -15.35 11.90
CA ASP A 82 18.65 -16.47 11.13
C ASP A 82 19.33 -15.92 9.87
#